data_AF-A0A948JBV1-F1
#
_entry.id   AF-A0A948JBV1-F1
#
_cell.length_a   1.000
_cell.length_b   1.000
_cell.length_c   1.000
_cell.angle_alpha   90.00
_cell.angle_beta   90.00
_cell.angle_gamma   90.00
#
_symmetry.space_group_name_H-M   'P 1'
#
loop_
_entity.id
_entity.type
_entity.pdbx_description
1 polymer ?
#
loop_
_entity_poly.entity_id
_entity_poly.type
_entity_poly.pdbx_seq_one_letter_code
_entity_poly.pdbx_strand_id
1 'polypeptide(L)'
;AKPAKPAKPAKPVAKPQPGESGLLTQVFQSEIYQGIESKRVEFLSRCGVQESSTIGRHLQAKAGVAQGAAKDLVKEKSRLAKQLKAAGFSPRLTEQEILTRVEGDVYLETLRRYKLLEKQLAGATSQATQAVAAVQGGSREILLNIFGTSGLGKQKLLVETKNYSKVIGKELYARAKKDCGQVISWISRMAGGAPPRLLSRKAIVGIWDDIGRASYFGEDKLIRVGTSHAQDSMRLRKSISHEMGHFLEQRTPKARQLLNDFYERRTAGETEDLLGRGFSAEEKTKRDQFVRAYAGKTYSPLQSGGLRRTELLSVGLEELYTDPVSFARLDPEHFNLILAILQGAL
;
A
#
# COMPACT_ATOMS: atom_id res chain seq x y z
N ALA A 1 -44.84 -16.76 57.38
CA ALA A 1 -43.86 -16.98 56.29
C ALA A 1 -42.54 -17.44 56.90
N LYS A 2 -41.97 -18.58 56.46
CA LYS A 2 -40.67 -19.07 56.95
C LYS A 2 -39.53 -18.28 56.28
N PRO A 3 -38.45 -17.91 57.00
CA PRO A 3 -37.35 -17.14 56.41
C PRO A 3 -36.51 -18.02 55.48
N ALA A 4 -36.16 -17.47 54.32
CA ALA A 4 -35.36 -18.14 53.30
C ALA A 4 -33.91 -18.34 53.77
N LYS A 5 -33.35 -19.53 53.50
CA LYS A 5 -31.95 -19.86 53.78
C LYS A 5 -31.01 -19.04 52.87
N PRO A 6 -29.84 -18.59 53.40
CA PRO A 6 -28.87 -17.86 52.59
C PRO A 6 -28.20 -18.75 51.55
N ALA A 7 -28.04 -18.22 50.34
CA ALA A 7 -27.39 -18.90 49.22
C ALA A 7 -25.89 -19.11 49.48
N LYS A 8 -25.36 -20.28 49.08
CA LYS A 8 -23.94 -20.61 49.17
C LYS A 8 -23.12 -19.74 48.18
N PRO A 9 -21.91 -19.31 48.54
CA PRO A 9 -21.05 -18.55 47.64
C PRO A 9 -20.60 -19.39 46.44
N ALA A 10 -20.63 -18.79 45.26
CA ALA A 10 -20.18 -19.41 44.02
C ALA A 10 -18.67 -19.69 44.07
N LYS A 11 -18.27 -20.86 43.54
CA LYS A 11 -16.85 -21.22 43.38
C LYS A 11 -16.16 -20.26 42.40
N PRO A 12 -14.89 -19.91 42.63
CA PRO A 12 -14.14 -19.03 41.74
C PRO A 12 -13.95 -19.68 40.37
N VAL A 13 -14.27 -18.93 39.32
CA VAL A 13 -14.03 -19.30 37.92
C VAL A 13 -12.53 -19.26 37.66
N ALA A 14 -11.97 -20.36 37.14
CA ALA A 14 -10.57 -20.46 36.78
C ALA A 14 -10.21 -19.46 35.67
N LYS A 15 -9.07 -18.76 35.83
CA LYS A 15 -8.55 -17.85 34.80
C LYS A 15 -8.16 -18.65 33.55
N PRO A 16 -8.51 -18.18 32.33
CA PRO A 16 -8.11 -18.85 31.09
C PRO A 16 -6.58 -18.80 30.93
N GLN A 17 -6.00 -19.92 30.49
CA GLN A 17 -4.56 -20.01 30.25
C GLN A 17 -4.17 -19.18 29.01
N PRO A 18 -3.03 -18.46 29.05
CA PRO A 18 -2.56 -17.67 27.92
C PRO A 18 -1.91 -18.59 26.88
N GLY A 19 -2.71 -19.08 25.93
CA GLY A 19 -2.21 -19.90 24.82
C GLY A 19 -3.19 -20.12 23.66
N GLU A 20 -4.50 -20.06 23.90
CA GLU A 20 -5.48 -20.54 22.89
C GLU A 20 -6.01 -19.45 21.94
N SER A 21 -5.86 -18.15 22.24
CA SER A 21 -6.41 -17.07 21.39
C SER A 21 -5.60 -16.79 20.11
N GLY A 22 -4.32 -17.17 20.07
CA GLY A 22 -3.44 -16.97 18.91
C GLY A 22 -3.70 -17.96 17.77
N LEU A 23 -3.98 -19.22 18.11
CA LEU A 23 -4.24 -20.31 17.14
C LEU A 23 -5.60 -20.16 16.47
N LEU A 24 -6.64 -19.77 17.23
CA LEU A 24 -7.97 -19.51 16.69
C LEU A 24 -7.95 -18.36 15.66
N THR A 25 -7.11 -17.33 15.84
CA THR A 25 -7.04 -16.21 14.89
C THR A 25 -6.31 -16.59 13.59
N GLN A 26 -5.30 -17.46 13.65
CA GLN A 26 -4.57 -17.92 12.44
C GLN A 26 -5.39 -18.93 11.63
N VAL A 27 -6.07 -19.87 12.28
CA VAL A 27 -6.95 -20.83 11.61
C VAL A 27 -8.10 -20.10 10.91
N PHE A 28 -8.76 -19.16 11.61
CA PHE A 28 -9.87 -18.38 11.05
C PHE A 28 -9.46 -17.49 9.86
N GLN A 29 -8.26 -16.92 9.88
CA GLN A 29 -7.73 -16.15 8.74
C GLN A 29 -7.42 -17.04 7.53
N SER A 30 -6.90 -18.26 7.76
CA SER A 30 -6.60 -19.20 6.68
C SER A 30 -7.87 -19.77 6.02
N GLU A 31 -8.91 -20.05 6.79
CA GLU A 31 -10.19 -20.56 6.29
C GLU A 31 -10.97 -19.50 5.51
N ILE A 32 -10.95 -18.24 5.96
CA ILE A 32 -11.54 -17.12 5.22
C ILE A 32 -10.80 -16.93 3.88
N TYR A 33 -9.47 -17.01 3.87
CA TYR A 33 -8.68 -16.85 2.64
C TYR A 33 -8.90 -18.00 1.65
N GLN A 34 -8.97 -19.24 2.14
CA GLN A 34 -9.29 -20.42 1.32
C GLN A 34 -10.74 -20.39 0.79
N GLY A 35 -11.67 -19.86 1.59
CA GLY A 35 -13.07 -19.68 1.19
C GLY A 35 -13.26 -18.59 0.13
N ILE A 36 -12.52 -17.48 0.23
CA ILE A 36 -12.50 -16.42 -0.80
C ILE A 36 -11.92 -16.98 -2.10
N GLU A 37 -10.85 -17.77 -2.03
CA GLU A 37 -10.20 -18.33 -3.21
C GLU A 37 -11.05 -19.39 -3.90
N SER A 38 -11.70 -20.28 -3.15
CA SER A 38 -12.62 -21.28 -3.72
C SER A 38 -13.80 -20.61 -4.44
N LYS A 39 -14.38 -19.56 -3.84
CA LYS A 39 -15.47 -18.79 -4.46
C LYS A 39 -15.01 -17.96 -5.66
N ARG A 40 -13.76 -17.52 -5.69
CA ARG A 40 -13.16 -16.82 -6.84
C ARG A 40 -12.94 -17.77 -8.02
N VAL A 41 -12.43 -18.97 -7.78
CA VAL A 41 -12.25 -20.01 -8.82
C VAL A 41 -13.61 -20.44 -9.39
N GLU A 42 -14.60 -20.66 -8.52
CA GLU A 42 -15.97 -20.97 -8.93
C GLU A 42 -16.61 -19.84 -9.76
N PHE A 43 -16.41 -18.59 -9.37
CA PHE A 43 -16.89 -17.41 -10.09
C PHE A 43 -16.25 -17.28 -11.48
N LEU A 44 -14.93 -17.40 -11.59
CA LEU A 44 -14.22 -17.33 -12.87
C LEU A 44 -14.62 -18.47 -13.82
N SER A 45 -14.86 -19.68 -13.28
CA SER A 45 -15.38 -20.81 -14.03
C SER A 45 -16.80 -20.56 -14.58
N ARG A 46 -17.68 -19.92 -13.79
CA ARG A 46 -19.06 -19.59 -14.22
C ARG A 46 -19.10 -18.49 -15.26
N CYS A 47 -18.12 -17.60 -15.28
CA CYS A 47 -18.00 -16.53 -16.28
C CYS A 47 -17.36 -16.97 -17.61
N GLY A 48 -17.05 -18.26 -17.80
CA GLY A 48 -16.38 -18.77 -19.00
C GLY A 48 -14.93 -18.28 -19.17
N VAL A 49 -14.34 -17.69 -18.12
CA VAL A 49 -12.96 -17.19 -18.12
C VAL A 49 -12.04 -18.37 -17.83
N GLN A 50 -11.51 -19.01 -18.88
CA GLN A 50 -10.42 -19.97 -18.71
C GLN A 50 -9.18 -19.24 -18.16
N GLU A 51 -8.85 -19.54 -16.90
CA GLU A 51 -7.80 -18.92 -16.06
C GLU A 51 -6.43 -18.81 -16.76
N SER A 52 -6.14 -19.74 -17.68
CA SER A 52 -4.86 -19.83 -18.39
C SER A 52 -4.67 -18.76 -19.48
N SER A 53 -5.75 -18.23 -20.07
CA SER A 53 -5.63 -17.39 -21.27
C SER A 53 -5.38 -15.91 -20.96
N THR A 54 -5.97 -15.33 -19.92
CA THR A 54 -5.86 -13.87 -19.66
C THR A 54 -4.65 -13.57 -18.77
N ILE A 55 -4.41 -14.35 -17.72
CA ILE A 55 -3.21 -14.23 -16.89
C ILE A 55 -1.97 -14.61 -17.70
N GLY A 56 -2.05 -15.69 -18.50
CA GLY A 56 -0.99 -16.07 -19.44
C GLY A 56 -0.65 -14.97 -20.43
N ARG A 57 -1.65 -14.36 -21.08
CA ARG A 57 -1.45 -13.22 -22.00
C ARG A 57 -0.84 -12.00 -21.30
N HIS A 58 -1.27 -11.68 -20.08
CA HIS A 58 -0.73 -10.55 -19.34
C HIS A 58 0.73 -10.79 -18.88
N LEU A 59 1.05 -12.01 -18.43
CA LEU A 59 2.41 -12.41 -18.10
C LEU A 59 3.32 -12.43 -19.34
N GLN A 60 2.82 -12.92 -20.47
CA GLN A 60 3.54 -12.93 -21.74
C GLN A 60 3.79 -11.52 -22.28
N ALA A 61 2.81 -10.61 -22.17
CA ALA A 61 2.98 -9.19 -22.50
C ALA A 61 4.03 -8.52 -21.61
N LYS A 62 4.00 -8.76 -20.29
CA LYS A 62 5.01 -8.25 -19.35
C LYS A 62 6.40 -8.82 -19.63
N ALA A 63 6.51 -10.11 -19.97
CA ALA A 63 7.76 -10.72 -20.38
C ALA A 63 8.31 -10.07 -21.65
N GLY A 64 7.45 -9.76 -22.64
CA GLY A 64 7.82 -9.03 -23.85
C GLY A 64 8.35 -7.62 -23.58
N VAL A 65 7.70 -6.86 -22.69
CA VAL A 65 8.16 -5.52 -22.27
C VAL A 65 9.51 -5.61 -21.54
N ALA A 66 9.67 -6.56 -20.62
CA ALA A 66 10.93 -6.77 -19.91
C ALA A 66 12.07 -7.17 -20.85
N GLN A 67 11.80 -8.01 -21.86
CA GLN A 67 12.76 -8.37 -22.90
C GLN A 67 13.14 -7.18 -23.78
N GLY A 68 12.20 -6.31 -24.13
CA GLY A 68 12.47 -5.07 -24.86
C GLY A 68 13.40 -4.14 -24.08
N ALA A 69 13.07 -3.86 -22.82
CA ALA A 69 13.90 -3.05 -21.93
C ALA A 69 15.31 -3.65 -21.74
N ALA A 70 15.42 -4.97 -21.59
CA ALA A 70 16.72 -5.64 -21.48
C ALA A 70 17.56 -5.47 -22.77
N LYS A 71 16.95 -5.55 -23.96
CA LYS A 71 17.65 -5.31 -25.24
C LYS A 71 18.21 -3.89 -25.34
N ASP A 72 17.45 -2.89 -24.91
CA ASP A 72 17.90 -1.50 -24.91
C ASP A 72 19.06 -1.28 -23.94
N LEU A 73 18.98 -1.85 -22.73
CA LEU A 73 20.06 -1.82 -21.74
C LEU A 73 21.35 -2.50 -22.25
N VAL A 74 21.23 -3.64 -22.94
CA VAL A 74 22.38 -4.33 -23.57
C VAL A 74 23.02 -3.47 -24.64
N LYS A 75 22.22 -2.81 -25.48
CA LYS A 75 22.71 -1.93 -26.55
C LYS A 75 23.45 -0.72 -25.97
N GLU A 76 22.91 -0.10 -24.91
CA GLU A 76 23.57 1.02 -24.24
C GLU A 76 24.85 0.58 -23.52
N LYS A 77 24.83 -0.54 -22.79
CA LYS A 77 26.02 -1.10 -22.14
C LYS A 77 27.14 -1.39 -23.16
N SER A 78 26.80 -1.97 -24.31
CA SER A 78 27.74 -2.22 -25.40
C SER A 78 28.34 -0.94 -25.98
N ARG A 79 27.53 0.11 -26.15
CA ARG A 79 28.02 1.43 -26.59
C ARG A 79 29.03 2.03 -25.63
N LEU A 80 28.73 2.03 -24.32
CA LEU A 80 29.63 2.56 -23.29
C LEU A 80 30.91 1.72 -23.19
N ALA A 81 30.83 0.39 -23.32
CA ALA A 81 32.02 -0.46 -23.38
C ALA A 81 32.95 -0.08 -24.53
N LYS A 82 32.39 0.21 -25.72
CA LYS A 82 33.17 0.66 -26.88
C LYS A 82 33.82 2.02 -26.64
N GLN A 83 33.13 2.95 -25.98
CA GLN A 83 33.69 4.26 -25.61
C GLN A 83 34.85 4.12 -24.62
N LEU A 84 34.68 3.31 -23.56
CA LEU A 84 35.76 3.03 -22.60
C LEU A 84 36.96 2.37 -23.30
N LYS A 85 36.72 1.39 -24.17
CA LYS A 85 37.79 0.71 -24.91
C LYS A 85 38.52 1.64 -25.86
N ALA A 86 37.82 2.52 -26.58
CA ALA A 86 38.42 3.50 -27.49
C ALA A 86 39.33 4.49 -26.74
N ALA A 87 39.01 4.79 -25.48
CA ALA A 87 39.82 5.60 -24.59
C ALA A 87 40.90 4.82 -23.82
N GLY A 88 41.15 3.55 -24.16
CA GLY A 88 42.18 2.72 -23.51
C GLY A 88 41.82 2.26 -22.09
N PHE A 89 40.55 2.29 -21.72
CA PHE A 89 40.03 1.81 -20.43
C PHE A 89 39.34 0.46 -20.56
N SER A 90 39.61 -0.43 -19.60
CA SER A 90 38.86 -1.67 -19.43
C SER A 90 37.62 -1.40 -18.55
N PRO A 91 36.43 -1.93 -18.91
CA PRO A 91 35.24 -1.84 -18.04
C PRO A 91 35.41 -2.54 -16.69
N ARG A 92 36.48 -3.33 -16.51
CA ARG A 92 36.82 -4.00 -15.25
C ARG A 92 37.60 -3.12 -14.27
N LEU A 93 38.01 -1.92 -14.68
CA LEU A 93 38.76 -1.01 -13.81
C LEU A 93 37.88 -0.49 -12.65
N THR A 94 38.54 -0.26 -11.52
CA THR A 94 38.01 0.47 -10.37
C THR A 94 38.01 1.98 -10.67
N GLU A 95 37.19 2.73 -9.93
CA GLU A 95 37.19 4.20 -10.06
C GLU A 95 38.57 4.78 -9.74
N GLN A 96 39.26 4.23 -8.74
CA GLN A 96 40.59 4.67 -8.33
C GLN A 96 41.63 4.49 -9.45
N GLU A 97 41.59 3.38 -10.19
CA GLU A 97 42.50 3.14 -11.31
C GLU A 97 42.26 4.09 -12.49
N ILE A 98 41.01 4.53 -12.70
CA ILE A 98 40.69 5.53 -13.73
C ILE A 98 41.18 6.92 -13.31
N LEU A 99 40.98 7.31 -12.04
CA LEU A 99 41.39 8.62 -11.51
C LEU A 99 42.91 8.83 -11.53
N THR A 100 43.71 7.76 -11.50
CA THR A 100 45.18 7.86 -11.62
C THR A 100 45.69 8.20 -13.03
N ARG A 101 44.81 8.35 -14.02
CA ARG A 101 45.18 8.73 -15.40
C ARG A 101 44.83 10.18 -15.69
N VAL A 102 45.61 10.80 -16.57
CA VAL A 102 45.57 12.24 -16.94
C VAL A 102 44.18 12.72 -17.42
N GLU A 103 43.30 11.79 -17.83
CA GLU A 103 41.94 12.09 -18.31
C GLU A 103 40.84 11.34 -17.50
N GLY A 104 41.17 10.84 -16.31
CA GLY A 104 40.31 9.96 -15.52
C GLY A 104 38.90 10.50 -15.23
N ASP A 105 38.80 11.80 -14.94
CA ASP A 105 37.53 12.44 -14.57
C ASP A 105 36.49 12.42 -15.70
N VAL A 106 36.93 12.52 -16.96
CA VAL A 106 36.04 12.51 -18.14
C VAL A 106 35.38 11.13 -18.34
N TYR A 107 36.07 10.06 -17.97
CA TYR A 107 35.61 8.68 -18.16
C TYR A 107 35.02 8.03 -16.91
N LEU A 108 35.16 8.66 -15.74
CA LEU A 108 34.60 8.20 -14.48
C LEU A 108 33.07 8.07 -14.55
N GLU A 109 32.40 9.07 -15.11
CA GLU A 109 30.94 9.08 -15.25
C GLU A 109 30.47 8.00 -16.24
N THR A 110 31.23 7.78 -17.30
CA THR A 110 30.98 6.71 -18.27
C THR A 110 31.10 5.33 -17.60
N LEU A 111 32.11 5.11 -16.75
CA LEU A 111 32.28 3.87 -15.98
C LEU A 111 31.15 3.68 -14.95
N ARG A 112 30.75 4.73 -14.23
CA ARG A 112 29.64 4.68 -13.26
C ARG A 112 28.34 4.29 -13.93
N ARG A 113 28.03 4.92 -15.07
CA ARG A 113 26.86 4.59 -15.88
C ARG A 113 26.93 3.14 -16.41
N TYR A 114 28.10 2.68 -16.85
CA TYR A 114 28.29 1.28 -17.26
C TYR A 114 28.00 0.29 -16.13
N LYS A 115 28.54 0.51 -14.92
CA LYS A 115 28.32 -0.35 -13.74
C LYS A 115 26.87 -0.33 -13.27
N LEU A 116 26.21 0.83 -13.35
CA LEU A 116 24.79 0.95 -13.06
C LEU A 116 23.93 0.11 -14.03
N LEU A 117 24.19 0.22 -15.33
CA LEU A 117 23.51 -0.56 -16.36
C LEU A 117 23.76 -2.06 -16.21
N GLU A 118 24.96 -2.47 -15.82
CA GLU A 118 25.28 -3.86 -15.50
C GLU A 118 24.42 -4.42 -14.36
N LYS A 119 24.27 -3.65 -13.28
CA LYS A 119 23.42 -4.01 -12.15
C LYS A 119 21.94 -4.09 -12.55
N GLN A 120 21.47 -3.13 -13.36
CA GLN A 120 20.09 -3.10 -13.87
C GLN A 120 19.82 -4.29 -14.79
N LEU A 121 20.75 -4.64 -15.66
CA LEU A 121 20.63 -5.77 -16.58
C LEU A 121 20.61 -7.11 -15.84
N ALA A 122 21.43 -7.27 -14.79
CA ALA A 122 21.38 -8.45 -13.93
C ALA A 122 20.02 -8.61 -13.23
N GLY A 123 19.45 -7.50 -12.74
CA GLY A 123 18.11 -7.48 -12.16
C GLY A 123 17.01 -7.83 -13.17
N ALA A 124 17.05 -7.23 -14.36
CA ALA A 124 16.07 -7.48 -15.44
C ALA A 124 16.15 -8.93 -15.94
N THR A 125 17.35 -9.50 -16.06
CA THR A 125 17.54 -10.90 -16.49
C THR A 125 17.02 -11.88 -15.45
N SER A 126 17.23 -11.62 -14.17
CA SER A 126 16.66 -12.41 -13.07
C SER A 126 15.13 -12.37 -13.10
N GLN A 127 14.54 -11.18 -13.25
CA GLN A 127 13.08 -11.01 -13.34
C GLN A 127 12.47 -11.71 -14.56
N ALA A 128 13.11 -11.60 -15.73
CA ALA A 128 12.67 -12.27 -16.95
C ALA A 128 12.74 -13.81 -16.80
N THR A 129 13.81 -14.32 -16.18
CA THR A 129 13.98 -15.76 -15.92
C THR A 129 12.90 -16.28 -14.96
N GLN A 130 12.60 -15.52 -13.90
CA GLN A 130 11.53 -15.87 -12.95
C GLN A 130 10.14 -15.80 -13.59
N ALA A 131 9.89 -14.82 -14.45
CA ALA A 131 8.63 -14.71 -15.19
C ALA A 131 8.43 -15.89 -16.16
N VAL A 132 9.48 -16.29 -16.88
CA VAL A 132 9.44 -17.47 -17.78
C VAL A 132 9.23 -18.75 -16.96
N ALA A 133 9.92 -18.92 -15.83
CA ALA A 133 9.74 -20.06 -14.94
C ALA A 133 8.32 -20.13 -14.33
N ALA A 134 7.71 -18.99 -14.01
CA ALA A 134 6.33 -18.93 -13.53
C ALA A 134 5.31 -19.33 -14.61
N VAL A 135 5.53 -18.90 -15.85
CA VAL A 135 4.69 -19.25 -17.00
C VAL A 135 4.81 -20.75 -17.34
N GLN A 136 6.01 -21.31 -17.24
CA GLN A 136 6.27 -22.72 -17.59
C GLN A 136 5.97 -23.71 -16.45
N GLY A 137 6.10 -23.29 -15.19
CA GLY A 137 6.02 -24.18 -14.03
C GLY A 137 4.66 -24.25 -13.33
N GLY A 138 3.66 -23.45 -13.73
CA GLY A 138 2.31 -23.43 -13.14
C GLY A 138 2.24 -23.20 -11.63
N SER A 139 3.36 -22.84 -10.99
CA SER A 139 3.51 -22.90 -9.54
C SER A 139 3.24 -21.55 -8.88
N ARG A 140 2.19 -21.56 -8.05
CA ARG A 140 1.65 -20.48 -7.20
C ARG A 140 2.69 -19.77 -6.33
N GLU A 141 3.76 -20.46 -5.93
CA GLU A 141 4.86 -19.87 -5.13
C GLU A 141 5.74 -18.89 -5.92
N ILE A 142 5.89 -19.07 -7.24
CA ILE A 142 6.74 -18.19 -8.05
C ILE A 142 6.04 -16.85 -8.31
N LEU A 143 4.71 -16.84 -8.41
CA LEU A 143 3.93 -15.61 -8.51
C LEU A 143 4.12 -14.72 -7.27
N LEU A 144 4.16 -15.31 -6.06
CA LEU A 144 4.43 -14.58 -4.82
C LEU A 144 5.86 -14.02 -4.73
N ASN A 145 6.85 -14.74 -5.28
CA ASN A 145 8.24 -14.26 -5.37
C ASN A 145 8.45 -13.18 -6.45
N ILE A 146 7.70 -13.22 -7.56
CA ILE A 146 7.73 -12.15 -8.59
C ILE A 146 7.23 -10.81 -8.02
N PHE A 147 6.28 -10.85 -7.08
CA PHE A 147 5.81 -9.65 -6.36
C PHE A 147 6.62 -9.35 -5.08
N GLY A 148 7.61 -10.18 -4.74
CA GLY A 148 8.32 -10.14 -3.47
C GLY A 148 9.85 -10.20 -3.64
N THR A 149 10.47 -9.04 -3.51
CA THR A 149 11.87 -8.86 -3.06
C THR A 149 12.99 -9.39 -3.97
N SER A 150 13.48 -8.55 -4.89
CA SER A 150 14.93 -8.44 -5.09
C SER A 150 15.30 -7.15 -5.82
N GLY A 151 16.11 -6.32 -5.16
CA GLY A 151 16.95 -5.32 -5.84
C GLY A 151 16.74 -3.84 -5.53
N LEU A 152 15.71 -3.45 -4.79
CA LEU A 152 15.44 -2.02 -4.53
C LEU A 152 15.52 -1.73 -3.03
N GLY A 153 16.34 -0.72 -2.68
CA GLY A 153 16.73 -0.42 -1.30
C GLY A 153 15.56 -0.40 -0.31
N LYS A 154 15.80 -0.97 0.87
CA LYS A 154 14.88 -1.03 2.01
C LYS A 154 14.58 0.39 2.53
N GLN A 155 13.75 1.15 1.85
CA GLN A 155 13.10 2.31 2.48
C GLN A 155 12.05 1.74 3.43
N LYS A 156 12.03 2.19 4.69
CA LYS A 156 11.06 1.76 5.70
C LYS A 156 10.08 2.90 5.93
N LEU A 157 8.77 2.65 5.95
CA LEU A 157 7.83 3.64 6.48
C LEU A 157 8.16 3.84 7.95
N LEU A 158 8.62 5.03 8.30
CA LEU A 158 8.88 5.43 9.68
C LEU A 158 7.65 6.15 10.20
N VAL A 159 6.87 5.48 11.04
CA VAL A 159 5.84 6.18 11.82
C VAL A 159 6.34 6.38 13.23
N GLU A 160 6.37 7.64 13.64
CA GLU A 160 6.65 7.99 15.03
C GLU A 160 5.33 8.28 15.73
N THR A 161 5.07 7.57 16.82
CA THR A 161 3.93 7.84 17.68
C THR A 161 4.36 8.77 18.80
N LYS A 162 3.74 9.93 18.95
CA LYS A 162 4.06 10.87 20.03
C LYS A 162 2.86 11.08 20.94
N ASN A 163 3.09 11.09 22.24
CA ASN A 163 2.06 11.47 23.19
C ASN A 163 2.08 13.00 23.34
N TYR A 164 1.01 13.66 22.91
CA TYR A 164 0.88 15.11 23.01
C TYR A 164 -0.09 15.56 24.09
N SER A 165 -0.87 14.64 24.66
CA SER A 165 -1.77 14.95 25.78
C SER A 165 -1.16 14.47 27.10
N LYS A 166 -1.13 15.38 28.08
CA LYS A 166 -0.79 15.07 29.48
C LYS A 166 -1.83 14.16 30.16
N VAL A 167 -3.00 13.98 29.55
CA VAL A 167 -4.18 13.31 30.11
C VAL A 167 -4.32 11.87 29.62
N ILE A 168 -3.65 11.51 28.53
CA ILE A 168 -3.73 10.15 27.98
C ILE A 168 -2.98 9.18 28.89
N GLY A 169 -3.73 8.26 29.51
CA GLY A 169 -3.17 7.17 30.29
C GLY A 169 -2.17 6.34 29.47
N LYS A 170 -1.08 5.88 30.12
CA LYS A 170 0.00 5.10 29.48
C LYS A 170 -0.51 3.91 28.67
N GLU A 171 -1.57 3.26 29.16
CA GLU A 171 -2.20 2.11 28.50
C GLU A 171 -2.86 2.47 27.16
N LEU A 172 -3.61 3.59 27.12
CA LEU A 172 -4.27 4.06 25.91
C LEU A 172 -3.25 4.44 24.84
N TYR A 173 -2.18 5.12 25.23
CA TYR A 173 -1.08 5.44 24.33
C TYR A 173 -0.38 4.18 23.80
N ALA A 174 -0.08 3.21 24.67
CA ALA A 174 0.56 1.96 24.25
C ALA A 174 -0.30 1.16 23.26
N ARG A 175 -1.63 1.09 23.51
CA ARG A 175 -2.60 0.48 22.60
C ARG A 175 -2.62 1.18 21.25
N ALA A 176 -2.75 2.49 21.25
CA ALA A 176 -2.81 3.24 20.02
C ALA A 176 -1.51 3.14 19.20
N LYS A 177 -0.36 3.13 19.88
CA LYS A 177 0.94 2.86 19.26
C LYS A 177 0.99 1.48 18.60
N LYS A 178 0.49 0.44 19.29
CA LYS A 178 0.39 -0.92 18.75
C LYS A 178 -0.53 -0.96 17.52
N ASP A 179 -1.70 -0.33 17.59
CA ASP A 179 -2.68 -0.30 16.51
C ASP A 179 -2.18 0.45 15.28
N CYS A 180 -1.48 1.58 15.46
CA CYS A 180 -0.73 2.24 14.38
C CYS A 180 0.25 1.28 13.71
N GLY A 181 1.08 0.61 14.51
CA GLY A 181 2.06 -0.37 14.03
C GLY A 181 1.44 -1.47 13.19
N GLN A 182 0.25 -1.95 13.57
CA GLN A 182 -0.46 -2.98 12.83
C GLN A 182 -0.97 -2.49 11.47
N VAL A 183 -1.58 -1.30 11.40
CA VAL A 183 -2.05 -0.71 10.13
C VAL A 183 -0.87 -0.51 9.17
N ILE A 184 0.23 0.05 9.66
CA ILE A 184 1.45 0.27 8.86
C ILE A 184 2.02 -1.04 8.33
N SER A 185 2.12 -2.04 9.21
CA SER A 185 2.60 -3.36 8.86
C SER A 185 1.71 -4.00 7.79
N TRP A 186 0.40 -3.82 7.90
CA TRP A 186 -0.57 -4.29 6.90
C TRP A 186 -0.41 -3.57 5.56
N ILE A 187 -0.36 -2.23 5.52
CA ILE A 187 -0.12 -1.47 4.27
C ILE A 187 1.19 -1.91 3.61
N SER A 188 2.25 -2.10 4.40
CA SER A 188 3.56 -2.54 3.89
C SER A 188 3.51 -3.94 3.26
N ARG A 189 2.69 -4.85 3.79
CA ARG A 189 2.46 -6.17 3.17
C ARG A 189 1.69 -6.05 1.86
N MET A 190 0.64 -5.23 1.83
CA MET A 190 -0.16 -4.99 0.61
C MET A 190 0.68 -4.41 -0.53
N ALA A 191 1.74 -3.67 -0.21
CA ALA A 191 2.68 -3.11 -1.16
C ALA A 191 3.81 -4.08 -1.60
N GLY A 192 3.71 -5.38 -1.30
CA GLY A 192 4.72 -6.38 -1.70
C GLY A 192 5.90 -6.50 -0.73
N GLY A 193 5.71 -6.17 0.55
CA GLY A 193 6.71 -6.37 1.61
C GLY A 193 7.83 -5.32 1.66
N ALA A 194 8.04 -4.57 0.58
CA ALA A 194 8.62 -3.24 0.66
C ALA A 194 7.48 -2.27 0.98
N PRO A 195 7.61 -1.35 1.96
CA PRO A 195 6.65 -0.26 2.00
C PRO A 195 6.72 0.45 0.65
N PRO A 196 5.59 0.92 0.11
CA PRO A 196 5.58 1.55 -1.20
C PRO A 196 6.71 2.59 -1.23
N ARG A 197 7.47 2.71 -2.32
CA ARG A 197 8.52 3.75 -2.46
C ARG A 197 8.01 5.17 -2.11
N LEU A 198 6.69 5.33 -2.15
CA LEU A 198 5.87 6.45 -1.68
C LEU A 198 6.05 6.80 -0.19
N LEU A 199 6.60 5.88 0.61
CA LEU A 199 6.70 5.93 2.07
C LEU A 199 8.12 6.12 2.60
N SER A 200 9.04 6.63 1.78
CA SER A 200 10.37 7.10 2.21
C SER A 200 10.35 8.25 3.22
N ARG A 201 9.19 8.60 3.78
CA ARG A 201 8.97 9.80 4.59
C ARG A 201 8.25 9.45 5.88
N LYS A 202 8.63 10.18 6.93
CA LYS A 202 8.11 10.01 8.29
C LYS A 202 6.66 10.54 8.37
N ALA A 203 5.75 9.71 8.86
CA ALA A 203 4.43 10.15 9.34
C ALA A 203 4.46 10.21 10.86
N ILE A 204 3.89 11.24 11.46
CA ILE A 204 3.74 11.33 12.91
C ILE A 204 2.30 11.00 13.22
N VAL A 205 2.06 10.07 14.14
CA VAL A 205 0.73 9.87 14.71
C VAL A 205 0.77 10.38 16.13
N GLY A 206 -0.12 11.29 16.47
CA GLY A 206 -0.31 11.70 17.86
C GLY A 206 -1.75 11.53 18.29
N ILE A 207 -1.94 11.49 19.60
CA ILE A 207 -3.25 11.32 20.21
C ILE A 207 -3.53 12.56 21.05
N TRP A 208 -4.74 13.11 20.87
CA TRP A 208 -5.20 14.35 21.50
C TRP A 208 -6.54 14.14 22.18
N ASP A 209 -6.75 14.84 23.29
CA ASP A 209 -7.95 14.79 24.12
C ASP A 209 -9.07 15.71 23.64
N ASP A 210 -8.74 16.75 22.90
CA ASP A 210 -9.66 17.82 22.47
C ASP A 210 -10.25 17.63 21.07
N ILE A 211 -9.79 16.64 20.30
CA ILE A 211 -10.31 16.39 18.96
C ILE A 211 -11.32 15.25 18.94
N GLY A 212 -12.52 15.53 18.44
CA GLY A 212 -13.61 14.55 18.39
C GLY A 212 -13.41 13.43 17.36
N ARG A 213 -12.55 13.63 16.36
CA ARG A 213 -12.27 12.69 15.25
C ARG A 213 -10.78 12.67 14.91
N ALA A 214 -10.36 11.61 14.23
CA ALA A 214 -9.03 11.61 13.61
C ALA A 214 -8.98 12.56 12.41
N SER A 215 -7.83 13.16 12.15
CA SER A 215 -7.62 14.06 11.01
C SER A 215 -6.14 14.13 10.64
N TYR A 216 -5.87 14.17 9.35
CA TYR A 216 -4.55 14.37 8.78
C TYR A 216 -4.27 15.84 8.49
N PHE A 217 -3.16 16.33 9.03
CA PHE A 217 -2.65 17.69 8.84
C PHE A 217 -1.44 17.65 7.91
N GLY A 218 -1.65 18.13 6.68
CA GLY A 218 -0.73 17.93 5.58
C GLY A 218 0.64 18.62 5.72
N GLU A 219 0.67 19.78 6.35
CA GLU A 219 1.90 20.57 6.58
C GLU A 219 2.78 19.90 7.65
N ASP A 220 2.17 19.45 8.74
CA ASP A 220 2.85 18.84 9.88
C ASP A 220 3.17 17.36 9.69
N LYS A 221 2.70 16.74 8.60
CA LYS A 221 2.82 15.29 8.35
C LYS A 221 2.21 14.47 9.48
N LEU A 222 1.15 15.00 10.07
CA LEU A 222 0.65 14.59 11.37
C LEU A 222 -0.76 14.03 11.23
N ILE A 223 -0.93 12.79 11.66
CA ILE A 223 -2.23 12.17 11.89
C ILE A 223 -2.56 12.41 13.35
N ARG A 224 -3.58 13.22 13.61
CA ARG A 224 -4.11 13.39 14.95
C ARG A 224 -5.27 12.43 15.16
N VAL A 225 -5.32 11.79 16.32
CA VAL A 225 -6.39 10.87 16.70
C VAL A 225 -7.01 11.33 18.01
N GLY A 226 -8.33 11.47 18.04
CA GLY A 226 -9.08 11.74 19.27
C GLY A 226 -9.03 10.59 20.27
N THR A 227 -9.03 10.91 21.56
CA THR A 227 -9.11 9.92 22.66
C THR A 227 -10.31 9.00 22.55
N SER A 228 -11.47 9.51 22.12
CA SER A 228 -12.69 8.71 21.91
C SER A 228 -12.52 7.62 20.85
N HIS A 229 -11.71 7.86 19.81
CA HIS A 229 -11.36 6.86 18.82
C HIS A 229 -10.31 5.88 19.37
N ALA A 230 -9.37 6.37 20.19
CA ALA A 230 -8.31 5.53 20.74
C ALA A 230 -8.80 4.46 21.73
N GLN A 231 -9.98 4.64 22.32
CA GLN A 231 -10.59 3.66 23.25
C GLN A 231 -11.03 2.36 22.56
N ASP A 232 -11.38 2.43 21.27
CA ASP A 232 -11.78 1.28 20.46
C ASP A 232 -10.72 1.01 19.39
N SER A 233 -10.02 -0.12 19.52
CA SER A 233 -8.96 -0.50 18.59
C SER A 233 -9.43 -0.63 17.14
N MET A 234 -10.65 -1.11 16.88
CA MET A 234 -11.13 -1.24 15.49
C MET A 234 -11.42 0.13 14.90
N ARG A 235 -12.13 0.98 15.65
CA ARG A 235 -12.41 2.37 15.26
C ARG A 235 -11.10 3.16 15.04
N LEU A 236 -10.12 2.96 15.91
CA LEU A 236 -8.81 3.57 15.78
C LEU A 236 -8.10 3.15 14.50
N ARG A 237 -7.99 1.83 14.24
CA ARG A 237 -7.30 1.32 13.05
C ARG A 237 -7.99 1.74 11.76
N LYS A 238 -9.32 1.75 11.76
CA LYS A 238 -10.14 2.28 10.67
C LYS A 238 -9.77 3.74 10.38
N SER A 239 -9.79 4.60 11.40
CA SER A 239 -9.39 6.00 11.26
C SER A 239 -7.94 6.18 10.82
N ILE A 240 -6.98 5.43 11.38
CA ILE A 240 -5.57 5.54 10.96
C ILE A 240 -5.42 5.14 9.48
N SER A 241 -6.13 4.11 9.02
CA SER A 241 -6.10 3.68 7.62
C SER A 241 -6.64 4.77 6.70
N HIS A 242 -7.73 5.43 7.10
CA HIS A 242 -8.31 6.58 6.41
C HIS A 242 -7.30 7.73 6.28
N GLU A 243 -6.76 8.19 7.41
CA GLU A 243 -5.82 9.32 7.45
C GLU A 243 -4.50 9.01 6.74
N MET A 244 -4.08 7.74 6.74
CA MET A 244 -2.92 7.30 5.96
C MET A 244 -3.19 7.40 4.45
N GLY A 245 -4.44 7.22 4.00
CA GLY A 245 -4.81 7.45 2.60
C GLY A 245 -4.63 8.90 2.19
N HIS A 246 -5.07 9.86 3.03
CA HIS A 246 -4.79 11.28 2.79
C HIS A 246 -3.28 11.59 2.80
N PHE A 247 -2.52 10.99 3.71
CA PHE A 247 -1.06 11.14 3.71
C PHE A 247 -0.43 10.62 2.41
N LEU A 248 -0.81 9.43 1.98
CA LEU A 248 -0.30 8.80 0.76
C LEU A 248 -0.65 9.58 -0.50
N GLU A 249 -1.90 10.02 -0.62
CA GLU A 249 -2.38 10.85 -1.72
C GLU A 249 -1.62 12.17 -1.73
N GLN A 250 -1.38 12.76 -0.55
CA GLN A 250 -0.67 14.03 -0.50
C GLN A 250 0.77 13.91 -1.03
N ARG A 251 1.43 12.80 -0.71
CA ARG A 251 2.85 12.57 -0.98
C ARG A 251 3.14 11.91 -2.30
N THR A 252 2.10 11.51 -3.02
CA THR A 252 2.26 10.79 -4.29
C THR A 252 1.51 11.54 -5.39
N PRO A 253 2.14 12.55 -6.04
CA PRO A 253 1.50 13.32 -7.10
C PRO A 253 0.89 12.43 -8.19
N LYS A 254 1.57 11.36 -8.59
CA LYS A 254 1.08 10.40 -9.58
C LYS A 254 -0.19 9.65 -9.13
N ALA A 255 -0.26 9.24 -7.86
CA ALA A 255 -1.46 8.61 -7.32
C ALA A 255 -2.60 9.62 -7.25
N ARG A 256 -2.33 10.86 -6.81
CA ARG A 256 -3.33 11.93 -6.82
C ARG A 256 -3.88 12.16 -8.23
N GLN A 257 -3.02 12.19 -9.24
CA GLN A 257 -3.45 12.32 -10.64
C GLN A 257 -4.39 11.18 -11.02
N LEU A 258 -4.00 9.92 -10.82
CA LEU A 258 -4.86 8.78 -11.13
C LEU A 258 -6.19 8.80 -10.37
N LEU A 259 -6.20 9.25 -9.11
CA LEU A 259 -7.42 9.37 -8.32
C LEU A 259 -8.34 10.47 -8.88
N ASN A 260 -7.78 11.59 -9.35
CA ASN A 260 -8.57 12.64 -10.02
C ASN A 260 -9.10 12.13 -11.36
N ASP A 261 -8.26 11.51 -12.20
CA ASP A 261 -8.67 10.94 -13.49
C ASP A 261 -9.78 9.89 -13.30
N PHE A 262 -9.64 9.05 -12.28
CA PHE A 262 -10.66 8.07 -11.90
C PHE A 262 -11.96 8.76 -11.47
N TYR A 263 -11.86 9.74 -10.57
CA TYR A 263 -13.01 10.49 -10.08
C TYR A 263 -13.77 11.20 -11.20
N GLU A 264 -13.06 11.92 -12.07
CA GLU A 264 -13.64 12.68 -13.18
C GLU A 264 -14.33 11.77 -14.18
N ARG A 265 -13.69 10.65 -14.55
CA ARG A 265 -14.29 9.64 -15.43
C ARG A 265 -15.54 9.04 -14.83
N ARG A 266 -15.48 8.62 -13.56
CA ARG A 266 -16.57 7.87 -12.94
C ARG A 266 -17.79 8.74 -12.66
N THR A 267 -17.55 9.99 -12.28
CA THR A 267 -18.60 10.97 -11.94
C THR A 267 -18.97 11.90 -13.09
N ALA A 268 -18.61 11.53 -14.32
CA ALA A 268 -18.90 12.30 -15.52
C ALA A 268 -20.43 12.38 -15.74
N GLY A 269 -20.95 13.60 -15.87
CA GLY A 269 -22.40 13.84 -16.02
C GLY A 269 -23.20 13.81 -14.72
N GLU A 270 -22.59 13.47 -13.57
CA GLU A 270 -23.28 13.54 -12.28
C GLU A 270 -23.35 14.97 -11.73
N THR A 271 -24.47 15.28 -11.09
CA THR A 271 -24.68 16.49 -10.30
C THR A 271 -24.23 16.27 -8.86
N GLU A 272 -23.77 17.34 -8.22
CA GLU A 272 -23.46 17.30 -6.79
C GLU A 272 -24.74 17.25 -5.95
N ASP A 273 -24.72 16.46 -4.88
CA ASP A 273 -25.76 16.38 -3.86
C ASP A 273 -25.16 16.54 -2.47
N LEU A 274 -25.99 16.89 -1.47
CA LEU A 274 -25.56 17.00 -0.09
C LEU A 274 -25.24 15.61 0.48
N LEU A 275 -24.15 15.52 1.24
CA LEU A 275 -23.71 14.28 1.88
C LEU A 275 -24.67 13.85 3.01
N GLY A 276 -25.41 14.79 3.58
CA GLY A 276 -26.50 14.55 4.51
C GLY A 276 -26.07 14.40 5.98
N ARG A 277 -26.88 13.69 6.77
CA ARG A 277 -26.71 13.62 8.24
C ARG A 277 -25.35 13.01 8.62
N GLY A 278 -24.63 13.69 9.52
CA GLY A 278 -23.31 13.27 10.02
C GLY A 278 -22.13 14.04 9.42
N PHE A 279 -22.43 14.89 8.43
CA PHE A 279 -21.55 15.80 7.70
C PHE A 279 -22.05 17.24 7.87
N SER A 280 -21.23 18.23 7.52
CA SER A 280 -21.67 19.64 7.50
C SER A 280 -22.71 19.84 6.40
N ALA A 281 -23.59 20.83 6.58
CA ALA A 281 -24.72 21.10 5.67
C ALA A 281 -24.26 21.54 4.27
N GLU A 282 -23.00 21.94 4.14
CA GLU A 282 -22.36 22.40 2.92
C GLU A 282 -21.50 21.32 2.25
N GLU A 283 -21.31 20.18 2.90
CA GLU A 283 -20.52 19.08 2.33
C GLU A 283 -21.31 18.40 1.21
N LYS A 284 -20.71 18.40 0.02
CA LYS A 284 -21.29 17.86 -1.20
C LYS A 284 -20.56 16.60 -1.65
N THR A 285 -21.23 15.79 -2.45
CA THR A 285 -20.70 14.58 -3.05
C THR A 285 -21.31 14.35 -4.43
N LYS A 286 -20.56 13.68 -5.30
CA LYS A 286 -21.13 13.00 -6.46
C LYS A 286 -21.26 11.53 -6.09
N ARG A 287 -22.49 11.05 -5.97
CA ARG A 287 -22.76 9.79 -5.24
C ARG A 287 -22.14 8.59 -5.94
N ASP A 288 -22.25 8.51 -7.26
CA ASP A 288 -21.83 7.36 -8.06
C ASP A 288 -22.31 6.01 -7.49
N GLN A 289 -21.75 4.92 -8.00
CA GLN A 289 -21.79 3.60 -7.40
C GLN A 289 -20.58 3.37 -6.49
N PHE A 290 -20.06 4.42 -5.84
CA PHE A 290 -19.00 4.25 -4.86
C PHE A 290 -19.47 3.32 -3.74
N VAL A 291 -18.54 2.52 -3.19
CA VAL A 291 -18.80 1.70 -1.99
C VAL A 291 -19.48 2.51 -0.87
N ARG A 292 -19.14 3.79 -0.76
CA ARG A 292 -19.80 4.78 0.11
C ARG A 292 -19.85 6.12 -0.59
N ALA A 293 -20.98 6.83 -0.46
CA ALA A 293 -21.14 8.19 -0.99
C ALA A 293 -20.05 9.18 -0.52
N TYR A 294 -19.43 8.93 0.64
CA TYR A 294 -18.32 9.76 1.13
C TYR A 294 -17.08 9.70 0.21
N ALA A 295 -16.83 8.59 -0.51
CA ALA A 295 -15.72 8.50 -1.47
C ALA A 295 -15.87 9.51 -2.63
N GLY A 296 -17.11 9.87 -2.95
CA GLY A 296 -17.49 10.85 -3.96
C GLY A 296 -17.41 12.32 -3.52
N LYS A 297 -16.99 12.58 -2.27
CA LYS A 297 -17.00 13.92 -1.66
C LYS A 297 -16.25 14.94 -2.49
N THR A 298 -16.85 16.11 -2.60
CA THR A 298 -16.34 17.21 -3.41
C THR A 298 -15.60 18.23 -2.54
N TYR A 299 -14.32 18.47 -2.86
CA TYR A 299 -13.48 19.52 -2.29
C TYR A 299 -13.32 20.72 -3.23
N SER A 300 -13.11 21.93 -2.72
CA SER A 300 -12.67 23.02 -3.61
C SER A 300 -11.27 22.70 -4.17
N PRO A 301 -10.96 23.10 -5.42
CA PRO A 301 -9.60 23.03 -5.94
C PRO A 301 -8.63 23.73 -4.99
N LEU A 302 -7.38 23.23 -4.92
CA LEU A 302 -6.36 23.91 -4.13
C LEU A 302 -6.11 25.30 -4.73
N GLN A 303 -6.05 26.33 -3.89
CA GLN A 303 -5.93 27.75 -4.31
C GLN A 303 -4.74 28.03 -5.26
N SER A 304 -3.77 27.13 -5.33
CA SER A 304 -2.60 27.21 -6.22
C SER A 304 -2.80 26.59 -7.61
N GLY A 305 -4.03 26.30 -8.05
CA GLY A 305 -4.30 25.64 -9.33
C GLY A 305 -3.85 24.17 -9.36
N GLY A 306 -3.68 23.56 -8.18
CA GLY A 306 -3.28 22.17 -8.03
C GLY A 306 -4.45 21.19 -8.12
N LEU A 307 -4.12 19.93 -8.44
CA LEU A 307 -5.08 18.81 -8.40
C LEU A 307 -5.86 18.76 -7.08
N ARG A 308 -7.14 18.44 -7.20
CA ARG A 308 -8.05 18.32 -6.07
C ARG A 308 -7.60 17.21 -5.12
N ARG A 309 -7.89 17.37 -3.83
CA ARG A 309 -7.90 16.25 -2.88
C ARG A 309 -9.15 15.41 -3.12
N THR A 310 -9.04 14.10 -2.97
CA THR A 310 -10.15 13.15 -3.06
C THR A 310 -10.33 12.38 -1.76
N GLU A 311 -11.49 11.74 -1.58
CA GLU A 311 -11.71 10.73 -0.54
C GLU A 311 -11.43 9.31 -1.02
N LEU A 312 -10.99 9.15 -2.27
CA LEU A 312 -10.87 7.84 -2.89
C LEU A 312 -9.79 7.00 -2.22
N LEU A 313 -8.60 7.55 -1.96
CA LEU A 313 -7.53 6.77 -1.34
C LEU A 313 -7.78 6.51 0.15
N SER A 314 -8.33 7.50 0.88
CA SER A 314 -8.68 7.38 2.30
C SER A 314 -9.79 6.34 2.51
N VAL A 315 -10.93 6.49 1.84
CA VAL A 315 -12.04 5.53 1.92
C VAL A 315 -11.63 4.18 1.39
N GLY A 316 -10.91 4.14 0.26
CA GLY A 316 -10.45 2.88 -0.32
C GLY A 316 -9.54 2.08 0.60
N LEU A 317 -8.60 2.73 1.32
CA LEU A 317 -7.77 2.05 2.32
C LEU A 317 -8.55 1.63 3.55
N GLU A 318 -9.52 2.44 3.96
CA GLU A 318 -10.42 2.12 5.07
C GLU A 318 -11.21 0.83 4.77
N GLU A 319 -11.89 0.78 3.62
CA GLU A 319 -12.69 -0.38 3.20
C GLU A 319 -11.82 -1.61 2.94
N LEU A 320 -10.65 -1.43 2.30
CA LEU A 320 -9.68 -2.51 2.09
C LEU A 320 -9.16 -3.07 3.43
N TYR A 321 -9.05 -2.24 4.47
CA TYR A 321 -8.64 -2.68 5.80
C TYR A 321 -9.76 -3.41 6.56
N THR A 322 -10.99 -2.88 6.51
CA THR A 322 -12.09 -3.36 7.35
C THR A 322 -12.86 -4.52 6.75
N ASP A 323 -13.17 -4.47 5.46
CA ASP A 323 -13.90 -5.53 4.75
C ASP A 323 -13.51 -5.58 3.26
N PRO A 324 -12.32 -6.09 2.94
CA PRO A 324 -11.82 -6.14 1.57
C PRO A 324 -12.69 -6.97 0.63
N VAL A 325 -13.42 -7.96 1.15
CA VAL A 325 -14.29 -8.83 0.34
C VAL A 325 -15.53 -8.08 -0.11
N SER A 326 -16.19 -7.37 0.80
CA SER A 326 -17.33 -6.54 0.43
C SER A 326 -16.90 -5.39 -0.47
N PHE A 327 -15.75 -4.75 -0.20
CA PHE A 327 -15.23 -3.69 -1.07
C PHE A 327 -15.01 -4.18 -2.50
N ALA A 328 -14.32 -5.31 -2.68
CA ALA A 328 -14.08 -5.90 -4.01
C ALA A 328 -15.38 -6.27 -4.75
N ARG A 329 -16.45 -6.60 -4.02
CA ARG A 329 -17.75 -6.97 -4.62
C ARG A 329 -18.58 -5.75 -4.98
N LEU A 330 -18.66 -4.77 -4.08
CA LEU A 330 -19.52 -3.59 -4.24
C LEU A 330 -18.89 -2.56 -5.17
N ASP A 331 -17.55 -2.45 -5.16
CA ASP A 331 -16.84 -1.46 -5.97
C ASP A 331 -15.49 -2.01 -6.48
N PRO A 332 -15.52 -2.96 -7.43
CA PRO A 332 -14.31 -3.63 -7.94
C PRO A 332 -13.33 -2.67 -8.63
N GLU A 333 -13.83 -1.62 -9.30
CA GLU A 333 -12.98 -0.63 -9.96
C GLU A 333 -12.19 0.19 -8.93
N HIS A 334 -12.85 0.71 -7.89
CA HIS A 334 -12.17 1.44 -6.82
C HIS A 334 -11.22 0.52 -6.06
N PHE A 335 -11.64 -0.71 -5.74
CA PHE A 335 -10.79 -1.71 -5.10
C PHE A 335 -9.49 -1.95 -5.89
N ASN A 336 -9.59 -2.19 -7.20
CA ASN A 336 -8.43 -2.44 -8.05
C ASN A 336 -7.51 -1.22 -8.17
N LEU A 337 -8.07 0.00 -8.22
CA LEU A 337 -7.29 1.23 -8.20
C LEU A 337 -6.42 1.34 -6.94
N ILE A 338 -6.99 1.06 -5.77
CA ILE A 338 -6.28 1.14 -4.49
C ILE A 338 -5.14 0.14 -4.43
N LEU A 339 -5.38 -1.10 -4.89
CA LEU A 339 -4.32 -2.11 -4.99
C LEU A 339 -3.20 -1.68 -5.94
N ALA A 340 -3.54 -1.15 -7.12
CA ALA A 340 -2.55 -0.67 -8.08
C ALA A 340 -1.68 0.45 -7.50
N ILE A 341 -2.30 1.41 -6.78
CA ILE A 341 -1.59 2.49 -6.09
C ILE A 341 -0.64 1.92 -5.02
N LEU A 342 -1.11 1.01 -4.18
CA LEU A 342 -0.31 0.42 -3.11
C LEU A 342 0.87 -0.40 -3.63
N GLN A 343 0.67 -1.15 -4.71
CA GLN A 343 1.70 -1.97 -5.35
C GLN A 343 2.67 -1.13 -6.20
N GLY A 344 2.40 0.16 -6.39
CA GLY A 344 3.19 1.02 -7.26
C GLY A 344 3.06 0.63 -8.74
N ALA A 345 2.00 -0.08 -9.12
CA ALA A 345 1.65 -0.40 -10.50
C ALA A 345 0.96 0.80 -11.18
N LEU A 346 1.57 1.99 -11.02
CA LEU A 346 1.09 3.29 -11.49
C LEU A 346 1.61 3.61 -12.88
#